data_AF-A0A1X0S156-F1
#
_entry.id   AF-A0A1X0S156-F1
#
_cell.length_a   1.000
_cell.length_b   1.000
_cell.length_c   1.000
_cell.angle_alpha   90.00
_cell.angle_beta   90.00
_cell.angle_gamma   90.00
#
_symmetry.space_group_name_H-M   'P 1'
#
loop_
_entity.id
_entity.type
_entity.pdbx_description
1 polymer ?
#
loop_
_entity_poly.entity_id
_entity_poly.type
_entity_poly.pdbx_seq_one_letter_code
_entity_poly.pdbx_strand_id
1 'polypeptide(L)'
;MEAVLLTCAKGFHLLFEYNEDLDKQPIIPSLIYDPSALVRQQLFTTLGNLLCEWSPRDRYEHGEKILPVILSGAFDELPAVESTCQSALTRVADICVHDLHDAEILKEIPTDASVRKTIGKFIKVKDDKS
;
A
#
# COMPACT_ATOMS: atom_id res chain seq x y z
N MET A 1 -4.63 16.02 8.23
CA MET A 1 -4.77 15.41 6.90
C MET A 1 -4.82 13.89 7.02
N GLU A 2 -3.86 13.27 7.72
CA GLU A 2 -3.87 11.84 8.05
C GLU A 2 -5.19 11.39 8.69
N ALA A 3 -5.67 12.04 9.76
CA ALA A 3 -6.95 11.70 10.40
C ALA A 3 -8.19 11.75 9.48
N VAL A 4 -8.19 12.59 8.43
CA VAL A 4 -9.32 12.69 7.49
C VAL A 4 -9.26 11.56 6.46
N LEU A 5 -8.07 11.30 5.92
CA LEU A 5 -7.85 10.20 4.98
C LEU A 5 -8.04 8.84 5.65
N LEU A 6 -7.70 8.72 6.94
CA LEU A 6 -7.95 7.52 7.75
C LEU A 6 -9.44 7.23 7.94
N THR A 7 -10.28 8.27 8.04
CA THR A 7 -11.73 8.09 8.17
C THR A 7 -12.47 7.86 6.84
N CYS A 8 -11.93 8.34 5.72
CA CYS A 8 -12.49 8.13 4.38
C CYS A 8 -11.46 8.49 3.31
N ALA A 9 -11.24 7.61 2.33
CA ALA A 9 -10.32 7.85 1.22
C ALA A 9 -10.84 8.86 0.17
N LYS A 10 -12.00 9.48 0.40
CA LYS A 10 -12.56 10.53 -0.48
C LYS A 10 -11.55 11.66 -0.66
N GLY A 11 -11.29 11.98 -1.93
CA GLY A 11 -10.34 13.04 -2.30
C GLY A 11 -8.87 12.61 -2.27
N PHE A 12 -8.55 11.35 -1.96
CA PHE A 12 -7.17 10.85 -2.01
C PHE A 12 -6.53 11.01 -3.39
N HIS A 13 -7.30 10.82 -4.47
CA HIS A 13 -6.84 11.01 -5.85
C HIS A 13 -6.31 12.44 -6.11
N LEU A 14 -6.84 13.45 -5.42
CA LEU A 14 -6.41 14.85 -5.56
C LEU A 14 -4.97 15.07 -5.09
N LEU A 15 -4.37 14.14 -4.34
CA LEU A 15 -2.97 14.21 -3.94
C LEU A 15 -2.01 13.84 -5.08
N PHE A 16 -2.53 13.22 -6.14
CA PHE A 16 -1.78 12.76 -7.32
C PHE A 16 -2.02 13.63 -8.55
N GLU A 17 -3.05 14.49 -8.51
CA GLU A 17 -3.49 15.27 -9.66
C GLU A 17 -2.99 16.71 -9.57
N TYR A 18 -2.70 17.29 -10.74
CA TYR A 18 -2.44 18.71 -10.86
C TYR A 18 -3.77 19.45 -10.79
N ASN A 19 -3.84 20.52 -9.99
CA ASN A 19 -5.01 21.36 -9.92
C ASN A 19 -4.79 22.59 -10.80
N GLU A 20 -5.42 22.60 -11.98
CA GLU A 20 -5.33 23.71 -12.95
C GLU A 20 -5.90 25.01 -12.40
N ASP A 21 -7.02 24.95 -11.66
CA ASP A 21 -7.72 26.13 -11.13
C ASP A 21 -6.90 26.87 -10.05
N LEU A 22 -6.01 26.14 -9.34
CA LEU A 22 -5.20 26.65 -8.24
C LEU A 22 -3.70 26.70 -8.56
N ASP A 23 -3.31 26.37 -9.80
CA ASP A 23 -1.91 26.17 -10.23
C ASP A 23 -1.07 25.36 -9.22
N LYS A 24 -1.65 24.25 -8.74
CA LYS A 24 -1.06 23.46 -7.64
C LYS A 24 -0.50 22.14 -8.15
N GLN A 25 0.80 21.95 -7.94
CA GLN A 25 1.51 20.72 -8.27
C GLN A 25 1.01 19.50 -7.46
N PRO A 26 1.02 18.30 -8.06
CA PRO A 26 0.70 17.06 -7.36
C PRO A 26 1.58 16.87 -6.11
N ILE A 27 0.96 16.60 -4.96
CA ILE A 27 1.70 16.49 -3.70
C ILE A 27 2.55 15.22 -3.69
N ILE A 28 1.95 14.06 -3.95
CA ILE A 28 2.64 12.77 -3.80
C ILE A 28 3.81 12.64 -4.81
N PRO A 29 3.64 12.88 -6.12
CA PRO A 29 4.75 12.85 -7.06
C PRO A 29 5.93 13.76 -6.69
N SER A 30 5.67 14.97 -6.17
CA SER A 30 6.74 15.88 -5.75
C SER A 30 7.53 15.35 -4.53
N LEU A 31 6.86 14.67 -3.60
CA LEU A 31 7.49 14.17 -2.38
C LEU A 31 8.31 12.88 -2.60
N ILE A 32 8.03 12.10 -3.65
CA ILE A 32 8.78 10.87 -3.97
C ILE A 32 10.26 11.17 -4.22
N TYR A 33 10.55 12.29 -4.86
CA TYR A 33 11.91 12.70 -5.23
C TYR A 33 12.43 13.85 -4.36
N ASP A 34 11.81 14.07 -3.19
CA ASP A 34 12.26 15.12 -2.28
C ASP A 34 13.71 14.85 -1.86
N PRO A 35 14.62 15.85 -1.91
CA PRO A 35 16.02 15.66 -1.55
C PRO A 35 16.20 15.23 -0.08
N SER A 36 15.23 15.51 0.79
CA SER A 36 15.24 15.09 2.18
C SER A 36 14.79 13.65 2.34
N ALA A 37 15.72 12.80 2.77
CA ALA A 37 15.44 11.41 3.15
C ALA A 37 14.34 11.29 4.22
N LEU A 38 14.22 12.29 5.11
CA LEU A 38 13.20 12.31 6.16
C LEU A 38 11.81 12.54 5.56
N VAL A 39 11.70 13.40 4.56
CA VAL A 39 10.43 13.66 3.85
C VAL A 39 9.98 12.39 3.12
N ARG A 40 10.90 11.73 2.40
CA ARG A 40 10.60 10.45 1.72
C ARG A 40 10.18 9.36 2.70
N GLN A 41 10.90 9.19 3.81
CA GLN A 41 10.53 8.22 4.86
C GLN A 41 9.14 8.50 5.43
N GLN A 42 8.81 9.77 5.69
CA GLN A 42 7.50 10.14 6.21
C GLN A 42 6.39 9.86 5.19
N LEU A 43 6.63 10.16 3.90
CA LEU A 43 5.71 9.82 2.82
C LEU A 43 5.40 8.33 2.82
N PHE A 44 6.43 7.47 2.77
CA PHE A 44 6.24 6.03 2.68
C PHE A 44 5.61 5.43 3.94
N THR A 45 5.96 5.96 5.12
CA THR A 45 5.33 5.58 6.39
C THR A 45 3.85 5.90 6.40
N THR A 46 3.47 7.14 6.04
CA THR A 46 2.07 7.57 5.99
C THR A 46 1.27 6.76 4.96
N LEU A 47 1.80 6.57 3.75
CA LEU A 47 1.12 5.77 2.72
C LEU A 47 0.94 4.30 3.13
N GLY A 48 1.96 3.70 3.78
CA GLY A 48 1.85 2.36 4.33
C GLY A 48 0.81 2.25 5.43
N ASN A 49 0.78 3.21 6.36
CA ASN A 49 -0.22 3.25 7.43
C ASN A 49 -1.64 3.41 6.87
N LEU A 50 -1.85 4.28 5.87
CA LEU A 50 -3.16 4.42 5.21
C LEU A 50 -3.65 3.09 4.64
N LEU A 51 -2.80 2.37 3.90
CA LEU A 51 -3.16 1.05 3.38
C LEU A 51 -3.48 0.06 4.50
N CYS A 52 -2.75 0.06 5.61
CA CYS A 52 -3.02 -0.82 6.75
C CYS A 52 -4.32 -0.50 7.48
N GLU A 53 -4.68 0.77 7.60
CA GLU A 53 -5.82 1.23 8.41
C GLU A 53 -7.12 1.32 7.62
N TRP A 54 -7.04 1.41 6.29
CA TRP A 54 -8.21 1.41 5.43
C TRP A 54 -8.98 0.09 5.44
N SER A 55 -10.29 0.21 5.24
CA SER A 55 -11.14 -0.94 4.96
C SER A 55 -10.63 -1.69 3.72
N PRO A 56 -10.89 -3.01 3.61
CA PRO A 56 -10.49 -3.76 2.42
C PRO A 56 -10.97 -3.08 1.12
N ARG A 57 -12.22 -2.57 1.10
CA ARG A 57 -12.77 -1.84 -0.05
C ARG A 57 -11.87 -0.66 -0.46
N ASP A 58 -11.60 0.27 0.46
CA ASP A 58 -10.83 1.48 0.14
C ASP A 58 -9.37 1.15 -0.21
N ARG A 59 -8.80 0.15 0.47
CA ARG A 59 -7.45 -0.35 0.21
C ARG A 59 -7.30 -0.86 -1.22
N TYR A 60 -8.23 -1.69 -1.69
CA TYR A 60 -8.17 -2.23 -3.04
C TYR A 60 -8.61 -1.22 -4.10
N GLU A 61 -9.48 -0.26 -3.78
CA GLU A 61 -9.87 0.83 -4.69
C GLU A 61 -8.71 1.79 -4.99
N HIS A 62 -7.84 2.05 -4.01
CA HIS A 62 -6.75 3.02 -4.14
C HIS A 62 -5.34 2.40 -4.18
N GLY A 63 -5.21 1.10 -3.92
CA GLY A 63 -3.94 0.39 -3.85
C GLY A 63 -3.10 0.51 -5.13
N GLU A 64 -3.74 0.59 -6.30
CA GLU A 64 -3.05 0.76 -7.59
C GLU A 64 -2.28 2.09 -7.69
N LYS A 65 -2.70 3.14 -6.97
CA LYS A 65 -1.99 4.43 -6.95
C LYS A 65 -0.90 4.46 -5.88
N ILE A 66 -1.11 3.78 -4.76
CA ILE A 66 -0.20 3.82 -3.60
C ILE A 66 0.94 2.81 -3.72
N LEU A 67 0.64 1.57 -4.11
CA LEU A 67 1.63 0.49 -4.12
C LEU A 67 2.83 0.80 -5.03
N PRO A 68 2.68 1.34 -6.26
CA PRO A 68 3.83 1.71 -7.08
C PRO A 68 4.73 2.76 -6.41
N VAL A 69 4.14 3.67 -5.64
CA VAL A 69 4.89 4.69 -4.90
C VAL A 69 5.75 4.05 -3.82
N ILE A 70 5.17 3.22 -2.95
CA ILE A 70 5.94 2.53 -1.89
C ILE A 70 6.99 1.58 -2.49
N LEU A 71 6.65 0.88 -3.59
CA LEU A 71 7.58 0.00 -4.29
C LEU A 71 8.79 0.75 -4.85
N SER A 72 8.61 1.98 -5.33
CA SER A 72 9.74 2.77 -5.84
C SER A 72 10.78 3.07 -4.75
N GLY A 73 10.33 3.32 -3.51
CA GLY A 73 11.22 3.56 -2.37
C GLY A 73 11.92 2.30 -1.85
N ALA A 74 11.46 1.10 -2.18
CA ALA A 74 12.17 -0.15 -1.86
C ALA A 74 13.46 -0.34 -2.68
N PHE A 75 13.73 0.56 -3.62
CA PHE A 75 14.97 0.64 -4.40
C PHE A 75 15.64 2.03 -4.25
N ASP A 76 15.32 2.78 -3.19
CA ASP A 76 15.96 4.06 -2.89
C ASP A 76 17.46 3.86 -2.59
N GLU A 77 18.29 4.84 -2.97
CA GLU A 77 19.74 4.80 -2.76
C GLU A 77 20.14 4.87 -1.28
N LEU A 78 19.25 5.38 -0.42
CA LEU A 78 19.49 5.50 1.01
C LEU A 78 18.89 4.29 1.76
N PRO A 79 19.72 3.50 2.47
CA PRO A 79 19.26 2.29 3.17
C PRO A 79 18.12 2.52 4.18
N ALA A 80 18.07 3.71 4.79
CA ALA A 80 17.00 4.06 5.73
C ALA A 80 15.63 4.17 5.05
N VAL A 81 15.59 4.73 3.84
CA VAL A 81 14.37 4.87 3.04
C VAL A 81 13.94 3.49 2.51
N GLU A 82 14.89 2.72 1.99
CA GLU A 82 14.69 1.34 1.55
C GLU A 82 14.04 0.48 2.64
N SER A 83 14.65 0.48 3.84
CA SER A 83 14.17 -0.28 5.00
C SER A 83 12.76 0.14 5.44
N THR A 84 12.45 1.45 5.38
CA THR A 84 11.11 1.97 5.66
C THR A 84 10.09 1.42 4.69
N CYS A 85 10.40 1.41 3.39
CA CYS A 85 9.50 0.90 2.36
C CYS A 85 9.30 -0.61 2.46
N GLN A 86 10.36 -1.38 2.69
CA GLN A 86 10.26 -2.83 2.90
C GLN A 86 9.40 -3.18 4.12
N SER A 87 9.54 -2.42 5.21
CA SER A 87 8.73 -2.57 6.41
C SER A 87 7.25 -2.24 6.14
N ALA A 88 6.98 -1.15 5.42
CA ALA A 88 5.63 -0.78 5.01
C ALA A 88 4.99 -1.86 4.11
N LEU A 89 5.70 -2.34 3.09
CA LEU A 89 5.23 -3.39 2.19
C LEU A 89 4.95 -4.70 2.93
N THR A 90 5.79 -5.07 3.90
CA THR A 90 5.57 -6.27 4.72
C THR A 90 4.27 -6.15 5.53
N ARG A 91 4.06 -5.01 6.19
CA ARG A 91 2.83 -4.75 6.95
C ARG A 91 1.58 -4.74 6.05
N VAL A 92 1.67 -4.13 4.87
CA VAL A 92 0.59 -4.12 3.89
C VAL A 92 0.30 -5.53 3.37
N ALA A 93 1.33 -6.34 3.14
CA ALA A 93 1.16 -7.73 2.75
C ALA A 93 0.44 -8.53 3.84
N ASP A 94 0.85 -8.39 5.11
CA ASP A 94 0.23 -9.10 6.23
C ASP A 94 -1.26 -8.74 6.36
N ILE A 95 -1.63 -7.46 6.29
CA ILE A 95 -3.05 -7.06 6.38
C ILE A 95 -3.86 -7.56 5.18
N CYS A 96 -3.28 -7.62 3.97
CA CYS A 96 -3.93 -8.20 2.82
C CYS A 96 -4.15 -9.73 2.97
N VAL A 97 -3.27 -10.44 3.69
CA VAL A 97 -3.52 -11.85 4.02
C VAL A 97 -4.72 -11.99 4.96
N HIS A 98 -4.85 -11.09 5.93
CA HIS A 98 -6.02 -11.02 6.80
C HIS A 98 -7.31 -10.75 5.99
N ASP A 99 -7.30 -9.79 5.07
CA ASP A 99 -8.45 -9.52 4.20
C ASP A 99 -8.91 -10.77 3.42
N LEU A 100 -7.96 -11.52 2.86
CA LEU A 100 -8.24 -12.75 2.11
C LEU A 100 -8.82 -13.85 3.02
N HIS A 101 -8.35 -13.93 4.26
CA HIS A 101 -8.89 -14.86 5.25
C HIS A 101 -10.32 -14.46 5.65
N ASP A 102 -10.56 -13.19 5.93
CA ASP A 102 -11.87 -12.68 6.36
C ASP A 102 -12.90 -12.74 5.22
N ALA A 103 -12.46 -12.68 3.97
CA ALA A 103 -13.27 -12.93 2.78
C ALA A 103 -13.49 -14.43 2.47
N GLU A 104 -13.05 -15.34 3.35
CA GLU A 104 -13.11 -16.80 3.21
C GLU A 104 -12.39 -17.36 1.96
N ILE A 105 -11.50 -16.55 1.35
CA ILE A 105 -10.64 -16.98 0.23
C ILE A 105 -9.50 -17.85 0.75
N LEU A 106 -8.96 -17.51 1.93
CA LEU A 106 -7.99 -18.32 2.66
C LEU A 106 -8.65 -18.98 3.87
N LYS A 107 -8.43 -20.28 4.04
CA LYS A 107 -8.97 -21.04 5.18
C LYS A 107 -8.29 -20.70 6.51
N GLU A 108 -6.99 -20.41 6.45
CA GLU A 108 -6.15 -20.15 7.61
C GLU A 108 -5.08 -19.13 7.23
N ILE A 109 -4.66 -18.31 8.19
CA ILE A 109 -3.57 -17.35 8.03
C ILE A 109 -2.24 -18.11 8.18
N PRO A 110 -1.37 -18.14 7.15
CA PRO A 110 -0.12 -18.87 7.24
C PRO A 110 0.82 -18.23 8.28
N THR A 111 1.20 -19.01 9.29
CA THR A 111 2.14 -18.59 10.34
C THR A 111 3.57 -18.49 9.81
N ASP A 112 3.94 -19.35 8.86
CA ASP A 112 5.24 -19.35 8.21
C ASP A 112 5.33 -18.29 7.09
N ALA A 113 6.30 -17.38 7.21
CA ALA A 113 6.61 -16.36 6.21
C ALA A 113 6.99 -16.95 4.84
N SER A 114 7.56 -18.15 4.80
CA SER A 114 7.89 -18.85 3.55
C SER A 114 6.62 -19.28 2.80
N VAL A 115 5.58 -19.67 3.53
CA VAL A 115 4.26 -20.05 3.00
C VAL A 115 3.46 -18.81 2.59
N ARG A 116 3.60 -17.69 3.31
CA ARG A 116 2.98 -16.41 2.90
C ARG A 116 3.39 -15.98 1.49
N LYS A 117 4.64 -16.26 1.07
CA LYS A 117 5.16 -15.98 -0.28
C LYS A 117 4.52 -16.82 -1.39
N THR A 118 3.75 -17.86 -1.06
CA THR A 118 3.16 -18.79 -2.04
C THR A 118 1.63 -18.77 -2.05
N ILE A 119 0.98 -17.87 -1.30
CA ILE A 119 -0.48 -17.74 -1.20
C ILE A 119 -1.18 -17.74 -2.56
N GLY A 120 -0.68 -16.98 -3.54
CA GLY A 120 -1.26 -16.91 -4.89
C GLY A 120 -1.14 -18.19 -5.72
N LYS A 121 -0.36 -19.19 -5.29
CA LYS A 121 -0.18 -20.48 -5.99
C LYS A 121 -1.20 -21.54 -5.57
N PHE A 122 -1.80 -21.41 -4.39
CA PHE A 122 -2.78 -22.37 -3.86
C PHE A 122 -4.21 -22.13 -4.36
N ILE A 123 -4.49 -20.96 -4.94
CA ILE A 123 -5.74 -20.66 -5.64
C ILE A 123 -5.70 -21.27 -7.05
N LYS A 124 -5.45 -22.58 -7.16
CA LYS A 124 -5.89 -23.32 -8.34
C LYS A 124 -7.34 -23.68 -8.07
N VAL A 125 -8.24 -22.93 -8.69
CA VAL A 125 -9.67 -23.25 -8.77
C VAL A 125 -9.77 -24.71 -9.20
N LYS A 126 -10.32 -25.56 -8.34
CA LYS A 126 -10.82 -26.85 -8.77
C LYS A 126 -11.96 -26.54 -9.73
N ASP A 127 -11.68 -26.63 -11.03
CA ASP A 127 -12.71 -26.87 -12.03
C ASP A 127 -13.25 -28.29 -11.81
N ASP A 128 -14.01 -28.50 -10.73
CA ASP A 128 -14.89 -29.66 -10.60
C ASP A 128 -16.16 -29.35 -11.39
N LYS A 129 -16.08 -29.47 -12.73
CA LYS A 129 -17.26 -29.69 -13.54
C LYS A 129 -17.62 -31.17 -13.43
N SER A 130 -18.62 -31.46 -12.60
CA SER A 130 -19.45 -32.67 -12.68
C SER A 130 -20.22 -32.72 -13.99
#